data_AF-A0A9P7KJA6-F1
#
_entry.id   AF-A0A9P7KJA6-F1
#
_cell.length_a   1.000
_cell.length_b   1.000
_cell.length_c   1.000
_cell.angle_alpha   90.00
_cell.angle_beta   90.00
_cell.angle_gamma   90.00
#
_symmetry.space_group_name_H-M   'P 1'
#
loop_
_entity.id
_entity.type
_entity.pdbx_description
1 polymer ?
#
loop_
_entity_poly.entity_id
_entity_poly.type
_entity_poly.pdbx_seq_one_letter_code
_entity_poly.pdbx_strand_id
1 'polypeptide(L)'
;MPAGAIWISAEETFLVDFLLDHKSEARDGGNFKTMTYQQAVTHIAPLHERGIVKTVKACQKKWCMFCKIYKIIQAIQSVSGWVWDNKMGATITADSASSWDNYVKQYPPAKPFHNKGWVHFHKVTLIMPSTASVSPEPHSSPETWTDPQDVDDLDPKETPPLQSSGSRK
;
A
#
# COMPACT_ATOMS: atom_id res chain seq x y z
N MET A 1 -17.82 -23.43 -23.87
CA MET A 1 -16.92 -22.47 -23.20
C MET A 1 -15.74 -23.26 -22.67
N PRO A 2 -14.48 -22.99 -23.07
CA PRO A 2 -13.35 -23.66 -22.44
C PRO A 2 -13.32 -23.30 -20.95
N ALA A 3 -13.14 -24.30 -20.09
CA ALA A 3 -13.11 -24.11 -18.65
C ALA A 3 -11.97 -23.14 -18.26
N GLY A 4 -12.25 -22.14 -17.42
CA GLY A 4 -11.22 -21.26 -16.89
C GLY A 4 -10.20 -22.03 -16.04
N ALA A 5 -9.05 -21.42 -15.76
CA ALA A 5 -8.09 -21.99 -14.82
C ALA A 5 -8.74 -22.14 -13.43
N ILE A 6 -8.91 -23.39 -12.97
CA ILE A 6 -9.42 -23.71 -11.63
C ILE A 6 -8.23 -23.72 -10.69
N TRP A 7 -8.24 -22.86 -9.68
CA TRP A 7 -7.17 -22.80 -8.68
C TRP A 7 -7.59 -23.57 -7.43
N ILE A 8 -6.76 -24.52 -7.00
CA ILE A 8 -6.93 -25.18 -5.71
C ILE A 8 -6.10 -24.47 -4.64
N SER A 9 -6.44 -24.67 -3.36
CA SER A 9 -5.75 -24.01 -2.24
C SER A 9 -4.25 -24.30 -2.19
N ALA A 10 -3.81 -25.49 -2.62
CA ALA A 10 -2.39 -25.82 -2.69
C ALA A 10 -1.64 -24.97 -3.74
N GLU A 11 -2.20 -24.83 -4.96
CA GLU A 11 -1.63 -23.98 -6.01
C GLU A 11 -1.62 -22.50 -5.60
N GLU A 12 -2.69 -22.03 -4.94
CA GLU A 12 -2.76 -20.65 -4.43
C GLU A 12 -1.73 -20.38 -3.34
N THR A 13 -1.62 -21.29 -2.36
CA THR A 13 -0.62 -21.20 -1.29
C THR A 13 0.78 -21.20 -1.87
N PHE A 14 1.07 -22.11 -2.79
CA PHE A 14 2.37 -22.19 -3.42
C PHE A 14 2.71 -20.90 -4.19
N LEU A 15 1.76 -20.33 -4.95
CA LEU A 15 2.01 -19.08 -5.65
C LEU A 15 2.38 -17.95 -4.69
N VAL A 16 1.65 -17.82 -3.57
CA VAL A 16 1.95 -16.77 -2.58
C VAL A 16 3.31 -17.00 -1.92
N ASP A 17 3.64 -18.24 -1.58
CA ASP A 17 4.89 -18.60 -0.92
C ASP A 17 6.08 -18.33 -1.84
N PHE A 18 5.97 -18.78 -3.10
CA PHE A 18 6.97 -18.52 -4.11
C PHE A 18 7.21 -17.01 -4.30
N LEU A 19 6.15 -16.20 -4.40
CA LEU A 19 6.28 -14.75 -4.57
C LEU A 19 6.82 -14.06 -3.30
N LEU A 20 6.55 -14.60 -2.11
CA LEU A 20 7.11 -14.12 -0.86
C LEU A 20 8.63 -14.35 -0.80
N ASP A 21 9.09 -15.53 -1.22
CA ASP A 21 10.52 -15.84 -1.28
C ASP A 21 11.26 -14.95 -2.29
N HIS A 22 10.55 -14.53 -3.35
CA HIS A 22 11.09 -13.63 -4.38
C HIS A 22 10.72 -12.16 -4.15
N LYS A 23 10.29 -11.76 -2.94
CA LYS A 23 9.79 -10.39 -2.67
C LYS A 23 10.77 -9.27 -3.03
N SER A 24 12.08 -9.53 -2.98
CA SER A 24 13.11 -8.57 -3.40
C SER A 24 13.08 -8.24 -4.90
N GLU A 25 12.42 -9.08 -5.70
CA GLU A 25 12.20 -8.85 -7.14
C GLU A 25 10.91 -8.08 -7.43
N ALA A 26 10.09 -7.82 -6.40
CA ALA A 26 8.89 -7.03 -6.54
C ALA A 26 9.24 -5.61 -6.99
N ARG A 27 8.52 -5.14 -7.99
CA ARG A 27 8.54 -3.76 -8.49
C ARG A 27 7.59 -2.90 -7.64
N ASP A 28 7.61 -1.60 -7.93
CA ASP A 28 6.67 -0.64 -7.37
C ASP A 28 5.22 -1.15 -7.45
N GLY A 29 4.51 -1.04 -6.32
CA GLY A 29 3.14 -1.53 -6.20
C GLY A 29 3.00 -3.03 -5.95
N GLY A 30 4.10 -3.77 -5.74
CA GLY A 30 4.10 -5.17 -5.34
C GLY A 30 3.87 -6.16 -6.49
N ASN A 31 4.24 -5.81 -7.73
CA ASN A 31 4.12 -6.70 -8.89
C ASN A 31 5.48 -7.25 -9.34
N PHE A 32 5.49 -8.40 -10.02
CA PHE A 32 6.70 -9.13 -10.37
C PHE A 32 7.00 -9.13 -11.87
N LYS A 33 8.24 -9.48 -12.23
CA LYS A 33 8.65 -9.65 -13.63
C LYS A 33 8.02 -10.91 -14.22
N THR A 34 7.86 -10.94 -15.54
CA THR A 34 7.37 -12.13 -16.27
C THR A 34 8.20 -13.38 -15.96
N MET A 35 9.53 -13.23 -15.82
CA MET A 35 10.45 -14.35 -15.49
C MET A 35 10.11 -14.99 -14.14
N THR A 36 9.86 -14.20 -13.10
CA THR A 36 9.46 -14.69 -11.77
C THR A 36 8.18 -15.55 -11.87
N TYR A 37 7.20 -15.10 -12.65
CA TYR A 37 5.99 -15.90 -12.90
C TYR A 37 6.22 -17.14 -13.76
N GLN A 38 7.20 -17.14 -14.68
CA GLN A 38 7.57 -18.34 -15.43
C GLN A 38 8.16 -19.41 -14.50
N GLN A 39 9.03 -19.01 -13.58
CA GLN A 39 9.57 -19.92 -12.57
C GLN A 39 8.44 -20.47 -11.68
N ALA A 40 7.54 -19.59 -11.20
CA ALA A 40 6.38 -20.01 -10.41
C ALA A 40 5.53 -21.07 -11.13
N VAL A 41 5.25 -20.88 -12.43
CA VAL A 41 4.48 -21.84 -13.24
C VAL A 41 5.16 -23.21 -13.28
N THR A 42 6.48 -23.27 -13.46
CA THR A 42 7.23 -24.54 -13.48
C THR A 42 7.08 -25.30 -12.18
N HIS A 43 7.08 -24.60 -11.03
CA HIS A 43 6.91 -25.24 -9.73
C HIS A 43 5.45 -25.51 -9.34
N ILE A 44 4.48 -24.80 -9.93
CA ILE A 44 3.04 -25.07 -9.74
C ILE A 44 2.60 -26.30 -10.54
N ALA A 45 3.21 -26.58 -11.70
CA ALA A 45 2.79 -27.67 -12.58
C ALA A 45 2.69 -29.05 -11.90
N PRO A 46 3.60 -29.46 -11.00
CA PRO A 46 3.47 -30.72 -10.25
C PRO A 46 2.29 -30.77 -9.26
N LEU A 47 1.79 -29.61 -8.82
CA LEU A 47 0.65 -29.50 -7.89
C LEU A 47 -0.71 -29.51 -8.62
N HIS A 48 -0.69 -29.62 -9.95
CA HIS A 48 -1.88 -29.53 -10.77
C HIS A 48 -2.79 -30.76 -10.58
N GLU A 49 -4.00 -30.53 -10.07
CA GLU A 49 -5.01 -31.59 -9.94
C GLU A 49 -6.11 -31.52 -11.01
N ARG A 50 -6.55 -30.31 -11.38
CA ARG A 50 -7.75 -30.12 -12.20
C ARG A 50 -7.79 -28.79 -12.95
N GLY A 51 -8.61 -28.75 -14.00
CA GLY A 51 -8.77 -27.59 -14.86
C GLY A 51 -7.62 -27.45 -15.86
N ILE A 52 -7.41 -26.24 -16.39
CA ILE A 52 -6.28 -25.98 -17.29
C ILE A 52 -5.01 -25.75 -16.46
N VAL A 53 -3.88 -26.29 -16.93
CA VAL A 53 -2.53 -26.03 -16.40
C VAL A 53 -2.28 -24.53 -16.31
N LYS A 54 -1.66 -24.08 -15.22
CA LYS A 54 -1.48 -22.65 -14.97
C LYS A 54 -0.46 -22.07 -15.94
N THR A 55 -0.85 -20.98 -16.58
CA THR A 55 0.03 -20.19 -17.43
C THR A 55 0.57 -19.00 -16.65
N VAL A 56 1.60 -18.34 -17.19
CA VAL A 56 2.15 -17.08 -16.65
C VAL A 56 1.04 -16.04 -16.48
N LYS A 57 0.17 -15.91 -17.49
CA LYS A 57 -0.97 -14.99 -17.47
C LYS A 57 -2.00 -15.36 -16.39
N ALA A 58 -2.18 -16.65 -16.11
CA ALA A 58 -3.04 -17.10 -15.02
C ALA A 58 -2.47 -16.71 -13.65
N CYS A 59 -1.16 -16.89 -13.44
CA CYS A 59 -0.47 -16.51 -12.20
C CYS A 59 -0.53 -14.99 -11.98
N GLN A 60 -0.25 -14.20 -13.01
CA GLN A 60 -0.37 -12.73 -12.96
C GLN A 60 -1.79 -12.28 -12.58
N LYS A 61 -2.82 -12.86 -13.23
CA LYS A 61 -4.22 -12.55 -12.92
C LYS A 61 -4.58 -12.92 -11.48
N LYS A 62 -4.10 -14.07 -11.00
CA LYS A 62 -4.33 -14.53 -9.63
C LYS A 62 -3.64 -13.60 -8.62
N TRP A 63 -2.38 -13.23 -8.86
CA TRP A 63 -1.68 -12.26 -8.02
C TRP A 63 -2.39 -10.90 -7.97
N CYS A 64 -2.80 -10.36 -9.12
CA CYS A 64 -3.61 -9.14 -9.16
C CYS A 64 -4.91 -9.25 -8.34
N MET A 65 -5.55 -10.42 -8.32
CA MET A 65 -6.72 -10.66 -7.47
C MET A 65 -6.34 -10.65 -5.98
N PHE A 66 -5.21 -11.24 -5.59
CA PHE A 66 -4.71 -11.20 -4.22
C PHE A 66 -4.37 -9.78 -3.75
N CYS A 67 -3.73 -8.96 -4.59
CA CYS A 67 -3.50 -7.54 -4.27
C CYS A 67 -4.83 -6.78 -4.08
N LYS A 68 -5.88 -7.09 -4.85
CA LYS A 68 -7.21 -6.48 -4.67
C LYS A 68 -7.86 -6.90 -3.36
N ILE A 69 -7.80 -8.19 -3.01
CA ILE A 69 -8.30 -8.71 -1.74
C ILE A 69 -7.58 -8.05 -0.56
N TYR A 70 -6.25 -7.95 -0.63
CA TYR A 70 -5.46 -7.24 0.37
C TYR A 70 -5.97 -5.80 0.59
N LYS A 71 -6.20 -5.03 -0.48
CA LYS A 71 -6.73 -3.67 -0.39
C LYS A 71 -8.13 -3.61 0.22
N ILE A 72 -9.01 -4.57 -0.12
CA ILE A 72 -10.34 -4.70 0.49
C ILE A 72 -10.21 -4.89 2.00
N ILE A 73 -9.32 -5.80 2.43
CA ILE A 73 -9.11 -6.09 3.85
C ILE A 73 -8.47 -4.91 4.59
N GLN A 74 -7.54 -4.18 3.97
CA GLN A 74 -7.01 -2.94 4.53
C GLN A 74 -8.12 -1.89 4.73
N ALA A 75 -9.02 -1.75 3.75
CA ALA A 75 -10.15 -0.83 3.86
C ALA A 75 -11.11 -1.22 5.01
N ILE A 76 -11.36 -2.52 5.20
CA ILE A 76 -12.11 -3.03 6.35
C ILE A 76 -11.42 -2.68 7.66
N GLN A 77 -10.10 -2.91 7.77
CA GLN A 77 -9.31 -2.60 8.98
C GLN A 77 -9.25 -1.11 9.30
N SER A 78 -9.48 -0.24 8.31
CA SER A 78 -9.50 1.21 8.52
C SER A 78 -10.82 1.72 9.14
N VAL A 79 -11.85 0.87 9.21
CA VAL A 79 -13.13 1.25 9.83
C VAL A 79 -13.00 1.15 11.35
N SER A 80 -13.17 2.28 12.03
CA SER A 80 -13.10 2.36 13.49
C SER A 80 -14.17 1.47 14.15
N GLY A 81 -13.77 0.78 15.23
CA GLY A 81 -14.66 -0.11 15.99
C GLY A 81 -14.79 -1.52 15.43
N TRP A 82 -14.12 -1.85 14.32
CA TRP A 82 -14.06 -3.22 13.81
C TRP A 82 -12.73 -3.88 14.15
N VAL A 83 -12.78 -5.21 14.34
CA VAL A 83 -11.60 -6.03 14.57
C VAL A 83 -11.47 -7.01 13.41
N TRP A 84 -10.25 -7.13 12.88
CA TRP A 84 -9.89 -8.10 11.87
C TRP A 84 -9.11 -9.26 12.49
N ASP A 85 -9.56 -10.48 12.21
CA ASP A 85 -8.81 -11.70 12.46
C ASP A 85 -8.48 -12.41 11.14
N ASN A 86 -7.28 -12.99 11.01
CA ASN A 86 -6.86 -13.59 9.74
C ASN A 86 -7.62 -14.87 9.39
N LYS A 87 -8.19 -15.56 10.37
CA LYS A 87 -8.96 -16.80 10.19
C LYS A 87 -10.47 -16.50 10.14
N MET A 88 -10.93 -15.61 11.01
CA MET A 88 -12.33 -15.27 11.20
C MET A 88 -12.77 -14.01 10.44
N GLY A 89 -11.87 -13.25 9.82
CA GLY A 89 -12.21 -12.07 9.02
C GLY A 89 -12.64 -10.87 9.86
N ALA A 90 -13.52 -10.04 9.31
CA ALA A 90 -14.13 -8.94 10.07
C ALA A 90 -15.05 -9.54 11.14
N THR A 91 -14.66 -9.43 12.40
CA THR A 91 -15.36 -10.03 13.55
C THR A 91 -16.56 -9.16 13.93
N ILE A 92 -17.63 -9.24 13.12
CA ILE A 92 -18.82 -8.42 13.29
C ILE A 92 -19.74 -9.03 14.33
N THR A 93 -20.03 -8.25 15.35
CA THR A 93 -20.94 -8.56 16.47
C THR A 93 -22.34 -7.97 16.23
N ALA A 94 -23.30 -8.29 17.09
CA ALA A 94 -24.64 -7.72 17.03
C ALA A 94 -24.62 -6.17 17.05
N ASP A 95 -23.72 -5.57 17.85
CA ASP A 95 -23.62 -4.11 17.99
C ASP A 95 -23.04 -3.43 16.74
N SER A 96 -22.25 -4.15 15.93
CA SER A 96 -21.58 -3.63 14.73
C SER A 96 -22.25 -4.03 13.42
N ALA A 97 -23.30 -4.86 13.48
CA ALA A 97 -24.01 -5.39 12.31
C ALA A 97 -24.60 -4.29 11.42
N SER A 98 -25.24 -3.28 12.02
CA SER A 98 -25.85 -2.17 11.28
C SER A 98 -24.81 -1.32 10.52
N SER A 99 -23.66 -1.09 11.13
CA SER A 99 -22.52 -0.41 10.50
C SER A 99 -21.95 -1.23 9.34
N TRP A 100 -21.78 -2.54 9.53
CA TRP A 100 -21.32 -3.46 8.49
C TRP A 100 -22.25 -3.47 7.28
N ASP A 101 -23.57 -3.58 7.51
CA ASP A 101 -24.56 -3.59 6.44
C ASP A 101 -24.56 -2.29 5.62
N ASN A 102 -24.38 -1.15 6.27
CA ASN A 102 -24.24 0.14 5.59
C ASN A 102 -22.94 0.18 4.75
N TYR A 103 -21.83 -0.25 5.33
CA TYR A 103 -20.54 -0.29 4.64
C TYR A 103 -20.57 -1.20 3.41
N VAL A 104 -21.12 -2.41 3.50
CA VAL A 104 -21.20 -3.34 2.37
C VAL A 104 -22.13 -2.83 1.26
N LYS A 105 -23.15 -2.03 1.58
CA LYS A 105 -23.96 -1.35 0.54
C LYS A 105 -23.12 -0.37 -0.28
N GLN A 106 -22.21 0.35 0.38
CA GLN A 106 -21.31 1.31 -0.27
C GLN A 106 -20.08 0.64 -0.91
N TYR A 107 -19.63 -0.48 -0.33
CA TYR A 107 -18.48 -1.26 -0.77
C TYR A 107 -18.77 -2.77 -0.84
N PRO A 108 -19.55 -3.22 -1.85
CA PRO A 108 -19.94 -4.61 -2.00
C PRO A 108 -18.81 -5.66 -2.01
N PRO A 109 -17.58 -5.37 -2.53
CA PRO A 109 -16.48 -6.32 -2.51
C PRO A 109 -16.04 -6.78 -1.11
N ALA A 110 -16.38 -6.05 -0.05
CA ALA A 110 -16.07 -6.44 1.34
C ALA A 110 -16.96 -7.57 1.87
N LYS A 111 -18.14 -7.78 1.28
CA LYS A 111 -19.14 -8.76 1.73
C LYS A 111 -18.59 -10.15 2.06
N PRO A 112 -17.70 -10.75 1.23
CA PRO A 112 -17.18 -12.09 1.48
C PRO A 112 -16.34 -12.23 2.76
N PHE A 113 -15.92 -11.11 3.35
CA PHE A 113 -15.05 -11.08 4.53
C PHE A 113 -15.82 -10.84 5.85
N HIS A 114 -17.15 -10.83 5.80
CA HIS A 114 -17.99 -10.88 6.99
C HIS A 114 -17.77 -12.21 7.71
N ASN A 115 -17.13 -12.18 8.88
CA ASN A 115 -16.82 -13.36 9.68
C ASN A 115 -16.15 -14.50 8.86
N LYS A 116 -15.37 -14.14 7.83
CA LYS A 116 -14.57 -15.07 7.02
C LYS A 116 -13.20 -14.48 6.70
N GLY A 117 -12.16 -15.09 7.24
CA GLY A 117 -10.78 -14.64 7.06
C GLY A 117 -10.21 -14.99 5.69
N TRP A 118 -8.93 -14.65 5.53
CA TRP A 118 -8.17 -14.96 4.33
C TRP A 118 -6.75 -15.39 4.70
N VAL A 119 -6.48 -16.68 4.50
CA VAL A 119 -5.23 -17.33 4.93
C VAL A 119 -3.97 -16.71 4.33
N HIS A 120 -4.07 -16.08 3.16
CA HIS A 120 -2.93 -15.45 2.49
C HIS A 120 -2.70 -14.00 2.91
N PHE A 121 -3.57 -13.40 3.74
CA PHE A 121 -3.50 -11.97 4.07
C PHE A 121 -2.14 -11.57 4.65
N HIS A 122 -1.65 -12.33 5.63
CA HIS A 122 -0.37 -12.04 6.28
C HIS A 122 0.79 -12.10 5.27
N LYS A 123 0.87 -13.17 4.47
CA LYS A 123 1.94 -13.34 3.48
C LYS A 123 1.90 -12.27 2.39
N VAL A 124 0.72 -11.92 1.90
CA VAL A 124 0.55 -10.85 0.90
C VAL A 124 0.94 -9.49 1.50
N THR A 125 0.65 -9.24 2.78
CA THR A 125 1.09 -8.02 3.49
C THR A 125 2.62 -7.89 3.51
N LEU A 126 3.34 -9.00 3.68
CA LEU A 126 4.81 -9.01 3.66
C LEU A 126 5.42 -8.74 2.27
N ILE A 127 4.65 -8.94 1.20
CA ILE A 127 5.07 -8.69 -0.18
C ILE A 127 4.73 -7.26 -0.61
N MET A 128 3.56 -6.77 -0.19
CA MET A 128 3.10 -5.44 -0.58
C MET A 128 4.04 -4.37 0.01
N PRO A 129 4.35 -3.30 -0.73
CA PRO A 129 5.13 -2.20 -0.18
C PRO A 129 4.40 -1.68 1.06
N SER A 130 5.11 -1.65 2.19
CA SER A 130 4.55 -1.14 3.44
C SER A 130 4.03 0.27 3.19
N THR A 131 2.74 0.48 3.38
CA THR A 131 2.20 1.82 3.66
C THR A 131 2.60 2.18 5.08
N ALA A 132 3.91 2.22 5.35
CA ALA A 132 4.41 2.84 6.56
C ALA A 132 4.02 4.31 6.44
N SER A 133 3.03 4.71 7.23
CA SER A 133 2.91 6.09 7.65
C SER A 133 4.31 6.48 8.12
N VAL A 134 4.94 7.40 7.37
CA VAL A 134 6.09 8.14 7.86
C VAL A 134 5.60 8.81 9.15
N SER A 135 5.93 8.22 10.29
CA SER A 135 5.85 8.93 11.55
C SER A 135 6.79 10.13 11.42
N PRO A 136 6.35 11.36 11.67
CA PRO A 136 7.28 12.46 11.81
C PRO A 136 8.16 12.16 13.02
N GLU A 137 9.43 11.85 12.78
CA GLU A 137 10.41 11.69 13.85
C GLU A 137 10.50 12.99 14.66
N PRO A 138 10.50 12.94 16.00
CA PRO A 138 10.73 14.11 16.84
C PRO A 138 12.24 14.37 16.84
N HIS A 139 12.75 15.01 15.80
CA HIS A 139 14.12 15.52 15.80
C HIS A 139 14.18 16.87 16.53
N SER A 140 14.59 16.76 17.79
CA SER A 140 15.42 17.71 18.54
C SER A 140 15.42 19.19 18.15
N SER A 141 14.85 20.02 19.03
CA SER A 141 15.52 21.27 19.45
C SER A 141 16.78 20.91 20.26
N PRO A 142 17.78 21.80 20.49
CA PRO A 142 17.71 23.27 20.37
C PRO A 142 18.93 23.90 19.68
N GLU A 143 18.81 25.14 19.17
CA GLU A 143 19.88 26.13 19.30
C GLU A 143 19.28 27.52 19.54
N THR A 144 19.61 28.07 20.70
CA THR A 144 19.34 29.44 21.15
C THR A 144 20.47 30.37 20.69
N TRP A 145 20.14 31.42 19.95
CA TRP A 145 20.93 32.65 19.90
C TRP A 145 20.02 33.86 19.64
N THR A 146 19.92 34.74 20.65
CA THR A 146 19.34 36.09 20.61
C THR A 146 20.36 37.10 20.10
N ASP A 147 19.99 38.00 19.18
CA ASP A 147 20.12 39.48 19.28
C ASP A 147 19.51 40.18 18.01
N PRO A 148 19.34 41.52 17.91
CA PRO A 148 18.04 42.19 17.92
C PRO A 148 17.88 43.22 16.77
N GLN A 149 16.75 43.24 16.06
CA GLN A 149 16.45 44.39 15.19
C GLN A 149 15.02 44.87 15.39
N ASP A 150 14.92 45.88 16.26
CA ASP A 150 14.20 47.13 16.01
C ASP A 150 13.84 47.31 14.53
N VAL A 151 12.54 47.21 14.23
CA VAL A 151 11.95 47.61 12.95
C VAL A 151 10.69 48.41 13.22
N ASP A 152 10.86 49.62 13.73
CA ASP A 152 9.85 50.66 13.57
C ASP A 152 10.52 52.04 13.65
N ASP A 153 10.91 52.58 12.50
CA ASP A 153 10.53 53.95 12.10
C ASP A 153 10.95 54.18 10.62
N LEU A 154 9.95 54.38 9.76
CA LEU A 154 10.09 54.80 8.38
C LEU A 154 9.34 56.14 8.24
N ASP A 155 10.06 57.23 7.99
CA ASP A 155 9.66 58.28 7.03
C ASP A 155 10.81 59.28 6.76
N PRO A 156 10.85 60.01 5.62
CA PRO A 156 12.05 60.13 4.80
C PRO A 156 12.49 61.60 4.74
N LYS A 157 13.62 61.91 4.11
CA LYS A 157 13.72 63.15 3.33
C LYS A 157 15.03 63.28 2.54
N GLU A 158 14.83 63.59 1.25
CA GLU A 158 15.63 64.46 0.37
C GLU A 158 16.95 63.94 -0.24
N THR A 159 16.82 63.48 -1.49
CA THR A 159 17.67 63.88 -2.64
C THR A 159 17.62 65.40 -2.87
N PRO A 160 18.52 66.08 -3.64
CA PRO A 160 19.68 65.66 -4.48
C PRO A 160 20.86 66.71 -4.39
N PRO A 161 21.69 67.05 -5.42
CA PRO A 161 22.40 66.33 -6.50
C PRO A 161 23.95 66.58 -6.56
N LEU A 162 24.59 65.90 -7.52
CA LEU A 162 25.79 66.23 -8.33
C LEU A 162 26.63 67.48 -7.99
N GLN A 163 27.96 67.33 -7.97
CA GLN A 163 28.92 67.76 -9.03
C GLN A 163 30.31 67.16 -8.70
N SER A 164 30.79 66.16 -9.42
CA SER A 164 31.61 66.25 -10.65
C SER A 164 32.83 67.18 -10.57
N SER A 165 33.99 66.52 -10.56
CA SER A 165 35.21 66.84 -11.31
C SER A 165 35.98 68.12 -10.99
N GLY A 166 36.99 67.98 -10.10
CA GLY A 166 38.23 68.74 -10.19
C GLY A 166 39.22 67.98 -11.09
N SER A 167 39.48 68.52 -12.27
CA SER A 167 40.45 67.98 -13.23
C SER A 167 41.89 68.19 -12.77
N ARG A 168 42.70 67.16 -13.05
CA ARG A 168 44.11 67.21 -13.51
C ARG A 168 45.10 68.11 -12.74
N LYS A 169 46.02 67.40 -12.08
CA LYS A 169 47.47 67.63 -11.90
C LYS A 169 48.01 69.02 -12.24
#